data_AF-A0A4Y9FZF7-F1
#
_entry.id   AF-A0A4Y9FZF7-F1
#
_cell.length_a   1.000
_cell.length_b   1.000
_cell.length_c   1.000
_cell.angle_alpha   90.00
_cell.angle_beta   90.00
_cell.angle_gamma   90.00
#
_symmetry.space_group_name_H-M   'P 1'
#
loop_
_entity.id
_entity.type
_entity.pdbx_description
1 polymer ?
#
loop_
_entity_poly.entity_id
_entity_poly.type
_entity_poly.pdbx_seq_one_letter_code
_entity_poly.pdbx_strand_id
1 'polypeptide(L)'
;MSARSAATAPRWRWILFALVVGLVVLVLTGTSYGACYDSPDPALSRCESGPLLGVAGVWVAWGLYGVFAVFCLRRALSRTRVR
;
A
#
# COMPACT_ATOMS: atom_id res chain seq x y z
N MET A 1 -43.82 -10.84 7.26
CA MET A 1 -42.99 -10.25 6.19
C MET A 1 -41.53 -10.44 6.56
N SER A 2 -40.84 -11.41 5.95
CA SER A 2 -39.45 -11.76 6.29
C SER A 2 -38.51 -10.99 5.36
N ALA A 3 -37.81 -9.99 5.89
CA ALA A 3 -36.83 -9.21 5.16
C ALA A 3 -35.62 -10.10 4.85
N ARG A 4 -35.58 -10.68 3.65
CA ARG A 4 -34.37 -11.32 3.14
C ARG A 4 -33.32 -10.23 2.93
N SER A 5 -32.38 -10.13 3.87
CA SER A 5 -31.12 -9.43 3.69
C SER A 5 -30.48 -9.95 2.39
N ALA A 6 -30.57 -9.16 1.32
CA ALA A 6 -29.89 -9.46 0.07
C ALA A 6 -28.39 -9.44 0.38
N ALA A 7 -27.84 -10.64 0.61
CA ALA A 7 -26.42 -10.83 0.82
C ALA A 7 -25.70 -10.30 -0.42
N THR A 8 -25.16 -9.10 -0.29
CA THR A 8 -24.45 -8.45 -1.37
C THR A 8 -23.12 -9.18 -1.43
N ALA A 9 -22.96 -10.12 -2.37
CA ALA A 9 -21.69 -10.80 -2.53
C ALA A 9 -20.64 -9.72 -2.88
N PRO A 10 -19.66 -9.44 -2.01
CA PRO A 10 -18.67 -8.44 -2.30
C PRO A 10 -17.92 -8.88 -3.55
N ARG A 11 -17.65 -7.95 -4.47
CA ARG A 11 -16.86 -8.25 -5.67
C ARG A 11 -15.41 -8.48 -5.23
N TRP A 12 -15.12 -9.69 -4.76
CA TRP A 12 -13.88 -10.09 -4.10
C TRP A 12 -12.62 -9.74 -4.90
N ARG A 13 -12.74 -9.70 -6.24
CA ARG A 13 -11.69 -9.22 -7.15
C ARG A 13 -11.14 -7.84 -6.78
N TRP A 14 -11.97 -6.89 -6.38
CA TRP A 14 -11.51 -5.55 -5.98
C TRP A 14 -10.80 -5.55 -4.62
N ILE A 15 -11.25 -6.42 -3.71
CA ILE A 15 -10.59 -6.60 -2.41
C ILE A 15 -9.23 -7.26 -2.61
N LEU A 16 -9.16 -8.35 -3.38
CA LEU A 16 -7.91 -9.00 -3.75
C LEU A 16 -6.95 -8.03 -4.44
N PHE A 17 -7.44 -7.20 -5.35
CA PHE A 17 -6.60 -6.22 -6.03
C PHE A 17 -6.02 -5.19 -5.06
N ALA A 18 -6.84 -4.67 -4.13
CA ALA A 18 -6.36 -3.79 -3.07
C ALA A 18 -5.29 -4.48 -2.20
N LEU A 19 -5.52 -5.74 -1.80
CA LEU A 19 -4.56 -6.51 -1.00
C LEU A 19 -3.24 -6.74 -1.72
N VAL A 20 -3.26 -7.09 -3.01
CA VAL A 20 -2.05 -7.29 -3.82
C VAL A 20 -1.25 -6.00 -3.91
N VAL A 21 -1.89 -4.87 -4.21
CA VAL A 21 -1.21 -3.57 -4.27
C VAL A 21 -0.67 -3.17 -2.89
N GLY A 22 -1.44 -3.41 -1.83
CA GLY A 22 -1.00 -3.15 -0.45
C GLY A 22 0.22 -3.97 -0.07
N LEU A 23 0.27 -5.25 -0.48
CA LEU A 23 1.44 -6.10 -0.27
C LEU A 23 2.68 -5.56 -1.00
N VAL A 24 2.54 -5.08 -2.24
CA VAL A 24 3.65 -4.47 -2.98
C VAL A 24 4.15 -3.21 -2.25
N VAL A 25 3.26 -2.33 -1.80
CA VAL A 25 3.64 -1.13 -1.04
C VAL A 25 4.32 -1.49 0.28
N LEU A 26 3.82 -2.51 0.97
CA LEU A 26 4.43 -3.03 2.20
C LEU A 26 5.86 -3.52 1.93
N VAL A 27 6.07 -4.32 0.88
CA VAL A 27 7.40 -4.82 0.51
C VAL A 27 8.34 -3.67 0.20
N LEU A 28 7.93 -2.73 -0.67
CA LEU A 28 8.77 -1.59 -1.07
C LEU A 28 9.15 -0.67 0.09
N THR A 29 8.23 -0.48 1.04
CA THR A 29 8.48 0.38 2.21
C THR A 29 9.16 -0.34 3.37
N GLY A 30 9.08 -1.68 3.41
CA GLY A 30 9.77 -2.53 4.38
C GLY A 30 11.20 -2.91 3.97
N THR A 31 11.51 -2.89 2.67
CA THR A 31 12.88 -3.10 2.20
C THR A 31 13.74 -1.88 2.52
N SER A 32 14.80 -2.12 3.29
CA SER A 32 15.80 -1.10 3.63
C SER A 32 17.06 -1.29 2.78
N TYR A 33 17.74 -0.19 2.47
CA TYR A 33 19.09 -0.22 1.91
C TYR A 33 20.07 0.38 2.92
N GLY A 34 21.30 -0.10 2.86
CA GLY A 34 22.45 0.49 3.55
C GLY A 34 23.48 0.91 2.52
N ALA A 35 23.97 2.14 2.63
CA ALA A 35 25.07 2.65 1.82
C ALA A 35 26.16 3.18 2.75
N CYS A 36 27.40 2.75 2.56
CA CYS A 36 28.55 3.31 3.24
C CYS A 36 29.33 4.19 2.26
N TYR A 37 29.58 5.42 2.69
CA TYR A 37 30.35 6.41 1.97
C TYR A 37 31.71 6.51 2.65
N ASP A 38 32.76 6.11 1.94
CA ASP A 38 34.13 6.25 2.42
C ASP A 38 34.73 7.58 1.95
N SER A 39 35.38 8.27 2.89
CA SER A 39 36.06 9.54 2.67
C SER A 39 37.54 9.41 3.02
N PRO A 40 38.46 10.13 2.33
CA PRO A 40 39.86 10.23 2.74
C PRO A 40 40.04 10.82 4.14
N ASP A 41 39.09 11.65 4.58
CA ASP A 41 38.99 12.10 5.96
C ASP A 41 38.15 11.10 6.78
N PRO A 42 38.75 10.38 7.77
CA PRO A 42 38.05 9.38 8.56
C PRO A 42 36.90 9.95 9.40
N ALA A 43 36.89 11.26 9.68
CA ALA A 43 35.78 11.90 10.39
C ALA A 43 34.53 12.06 9.51
N LEU A 44 34.65 11.92 8.19
CA LEU A 44 33.57 12.09 7.23
C LEU A 44 33.03 10.75 6.68
N SER A 45 33.70 9.63 6.93
CA SER A 45 33.19 8.31 6.59
C SER A 45 31.90 8.03 7.36
N ARG A 46 30.83 7.67 6.64
CA ARG A 46 29.50 7.46 7.23
C ARG A 46 28.75 6.37 6.52
N CYS A 47 27.97 5.62 7.29
CA CYS A 47 27.00 4.68 6.75
C CYS A 47 25.59 5.23 6.99
N GLU A 48 24.80 5.26 5.94
CA GLU A 48 23.39 5.63 5.98
C GLU A 48 22.56 4.37 5.72
N SER A 49 21.50 4.21 6.51
CA SER A 49 20.51 3.15 6.34
C SER A 49 19.12 3.75 6.34
N GLY A 50 18.27 3.31 5.43
CA GLY A 50 16.91 3.80 5.36
C GLY A 50 16.01 2.96 4.46
N PRO A 51 14.70 3.23 4.47
CA PRO A 51 13.78 2.62 3.54
C PRO A 51 14.19 2.96 2.10
N LEU A 52 14.01 2.01 1.17
CA LEU A 52 14.40 2.14 -0.24
C LEU A 52 13.84 3.41 -0.90
N LEU A 53 12.63 3.80 -0.53
CA LEU A 53 11.95 4.99 -1.05
C LEU A 53 12.26 6.28 -0.26
N GLY A 54 13.09 6.21 0.78
CA GLY A 54 13.27 7.28 1.75
C GLY A 54 12.00 7.55 2.57
N VAL A 55 12.14 8.30 3.67
CA VAL A 55 11.01 8.58 4.59
C VAL A 55 9.86 9.29 3.87
N ALA A 56 10.17 10.28 3.04
CA ALA A 56 9.15 11.00 2.26
C ALA A 56 8.43 10.07 1.24
N GLY A 57 9.16 9.19 0.56
CA GLY A 57 8.56 8.25 -0.39
C GLY A 57 7.65 7.23 0.29
N VAL A 58 7.97 6.80 1.51
CA VAL A 58 7.08 5.94 2.32
C VAL A 58 5.74 6.62 2.58
N TRP A 59 5.74 7.89 3.00
CA TRP A 59 4.50 8.65 3.25
C TRP A 59 3.65 8.81 1.98
N VAL A 60 4.29 9.14 0.85
CA VAL A 60 3.60 9.27 -0.43
C VAL A 60 3.00 7.93 -0.88
N ALA A 61 3.76 6.83 -0.75
CA ALA A 61 3.30 5.50 -1.15
C ALA A 61 2.06 5.05 -0.34
N TRP A 62 2.09 5.22 0.99
CA TRP A 62 0.95 4.91 1.85
C TRP A 62 -0.25 5.82 1.62
N GLY A 63 -0.02 7.12 1.36
CA GLY A 63 -1.08 8.06 1.01
C GLY A 63 -1.81 7.66 -0.28
N LEU A 64 -1.06 7.36 -1.34
CA LEU A 64 -1.62 6.89 -2.62
C LEU A 64 -2.35 5.56 -2.46
N TYR A 65 -1.77 4.62 -1.70
CA TYR A 65 -2.41 3.34 -1.40
C TYR A 65 -3.73 3.53 -0.65
N GLY A 66 -3.80 4.42 0.34
CA GLY A 66 -5.03 4.71 1.07
C GLY A 66 -6.16 5.17 0.16
N VAL A 67 -5.88 6.12 -0.75
CA VAL A 67 -6.86 6.60 -1.74
C VAL A 67 -7.31 5.45 -2.66
N PHE A 68 -6.37 4.64 -3.13
CA PHE A 68 -6.65 3.50 -3.99
C PHE A 68 -7.48 2.41 -3.29
N ALA A 69 -7.18 2.10 -2.03
CA ALA A 69 -7.91 1.13 -1.22
C ALA A 69 -9.36 1.58 -1.01
N VAL A 70 -9.59 2.87 -0.73
CA VAL A 70 -10.94 3.44 -0.64
C VAL A 70 -11.69 3.30 -1.97
N PHE A 71 -11.04 3.59 -3.10
CA PHE A 71 -11.63 3.39 -4.42
C PHE A 71 -12.05 1.94 -4.66
N CYS A 72 -11.17 0.98 -4.37
CA CYS A 72 -11.44 -0.45 -4.53
C CYS A 72 -12.57 -0.91 -3.61
N LEU A 73 -12.61 -0.45 -2.37
CA LEU A 73 -13.67 -0.75 -1.42
C LEU A 73 -15.03 -0.24 -1.93
N ARG A 74 -15.09 0.99 -2.46
CA ARG A 74 -16.32 1.55 -3.06
C ARG A 74 -16.80 0.71 -4.25
N ARG A 75 -15.89 0.18 -5.07
CA ARG A 75 -16.20 -0.72 -6.20
C ARG A 75 -16.58 -2.13 -5.74
N ALA A 76 -16.04 -2.61 -4.63
CA ALA A 76 -16.40 -3.91 -4.05
C ALA A 76 -17.82 -3.89 -3.49
N LEU A 77 -18.22 -2.75 -2.90
CA LEU A 77 -19.52 -2.54 -2.24
C LEU A 77 -20.60 -1.96 -3.16
N SER A 78 -20.25 -1.48 -4.36
CA SER A 78 -21.24 -0.97 -5.31
C SER A 78 -22.19 -2.09 -5.72
N ARG A 79 -23.43 -2.03 -5.23
CA ARG A 79 -24.49 -3.00 -5.51
C ARG A 79 -24.75 -3.03 -7.01
N THR A 80 -24.58 -4.19 -7.64
CA THR A 80 -25.26 -4.47 -8.90
C THR A 80 -26.76 -4.47 -8.59
N ARG A 81 -27.48 -3.40 -8.95
CA ARG A 81 -28.93 -3.50 -9.16
C ARG A 81 -29.09 -4.50 -10.29
N VAL A 82 -29.33 -5.76 -9.94
CA VAL A 82 -29.89 -6.72 -10.89
C VAL A 82 -31.26 -6.15 -11.23
N ARG A 83 -31.38 -5.61 -12.45
CA ARG A 83 -32.66 -5.22 -13.03
C ARG A 83 -33.46 -6.49 -13.33
#